data_AF-A0A563D8F5-F1
#
_entry.id   AF-A0A563D8F5-F1
#
_cell.length_a   1.000
_cell.length_b   1.000
_cell.length_c   1.000
_cell.angle_alpha   90.00
_cell.angle_beta   90.00
_cell.angle_gamma   90.00
#
_symmetry.space_group_name_H-M   'P 1'
#
loop_
_entity.id
_entity.type
_entity.pdbx_description
1 polymer ?
#
loop_
_entity_poly.entity_id
_entity_poly.type
_entity_poly.pdbx_seq_one_letter_code
_entity_poly.pdbx_strand_id
1 'polypeptide(L)'
;MIKLSDVALLSLTKLHTRKIRTIITILLTSILFGVLVMGSLVTNGVFRGVDSFKRNGLTGRYIVSVAKAFDSNAGATTSKDPALIAEAKKRYQQLVKAKTVEAKRLGIDYLQESDDPPYSRLDDNSEMLKPSDSNGIIHRLLKEKFSGQPVIDEATLRKRAGKYHSIGIYKELYYTPVTGSSLLPLKDGREVFYDISKDAVKNANDIRSPLGDGRLITAPDSLVSSFILPHNAGWQPDGQSLPIILSRDTVEHLLGLGKLPDNASTKERLDRLRLIYDKAKDLTFQMCYRNDVSQAQIQQAIRQRREINANKGKKDYQMPSLVYALPDATKCQNAITIRDTRTAEEKKQDANQKIFDARFGKNTEPISAMVAFKVVGISPAVNDSVTDLSQPGKKERSRSFDDIVNDLLRVDSIGQVIPQSLYDRLPNKYAYADIFSYTPTYMFGNEDSVLYFVEFATAKDAQKFIDEQSCETQYDGTCKPSGRLYTAHLAFSNSSAIDDIRKQVRTWMSYAMLVVAIL
;
A
#
# COMPACT_ATOMS: atom_id res chain seq x y z
N MET A 1 -69.50 -10.83 -38.42
CA MET A 1 -68.08 -10.74 -37.98
C MET A 1 -67.35 -9.82 -38.95
N ILE A 2 -66.77 -8.73 -38.46
CA ILE A 2 -65.93 -7.86 -39.30
C ILE A 2 -64.66 -8.65 -39.66
N LYS A 3 -64.33 -8.72 -40.95
CA LYS A 3 -63.12 -9.41 -41.41
C LYS A 3 -61.89 -8.54 -41.16
N LEU A 4 -60.74 -9.15 -40.85
CA LEU A 4 -59.45 -8.46 -40.68
C LEU A 4 -59.11 -7.55 -41.87
N SER A 5 -59.52 -7.93 -43.08
CA SER A 5 -59.39 -7.13 -44.31
C SER A 5 -60.13 -5.79 -44.24
N ASP A 6 -61.33 -5.78 -43.67
CA ASP A 6 -62.18 -4.59 -43.62
C ASP A 6 -61.65 -3.61 -42.56
N VAL A 7 -61.13 -4.15 -41.45
CA VAL A 7 -60.44 -3.37 -40.41
C VAL A 7 -59.16 -2.73 -40.97
N ALA A 8 -58.38 -3.47 -41.77
CA ALA A 8 -57.18 -2.96 -42.40
C ALA A 8 -57.49 -1.84 -43.42
N LEU A 9 -58.52 -2.02 -44.25
CA LEU A 9 -58.95 -1.02 -45.24
C LEU A 9 -59.43 0.28 -44.58
N LEU A 10 -60.25 0.17 -43.53
CA LEU A 10 -60.74 1.31 -42.74
C LEU A 10 -59.59 2.04 -42.03
N SER A 11 -58.61 1.30 -41.52
CA SER A 11 -57.43 1.85 -40.86
C SER A 11 -56.54 2.62 -41.84
N LEU A 12 -56.26 2.03 -43.01
CA LEU A 12 -55.53 2.68 -44.11
C LEU A 12 -56.18 3.98 -44.56
N THR A 13 -57.50 3.95 -44.73
CA THR A 13 -58.28 5.14 -45.16
C THR A 13 -58.17 6.26 -44.12
N LYS A 14 -58.29 5.92 -42.83
CA LYS A 14 -58.18 6.87 -41.70
C LYS A 14 -56.77 7.45 -41.53
N LEU A 15 -55.73 6.65 -41.78
CA LEU A 15 -54.33 7.10 -41.80
C LEU A 15 -54.07 8.10 -42.94
N HIS A 16 -54.69 7.88 -44.11
CA HIS A 16 -54.64 8.79 -45.26
C HIS A 16 -55.38 10.11 -45.03
N THR A 17 -56.42 10.14 -44.20
CA THR A 17 -57.17 11.37 -43.90
C THR A 17 -56.43 12.29 -42.92
N ARG A 18 -55.63 11.74 -42.00
CA ARG A 18 -54.89 12.50 -40.97
C ARG A 18 -53.38 12.51 -41.21
N LYS A 19 -52.96 12.77 -42.45
CA LYS A 19 -51.56 12.68 -42.92
C LYS A 19 -50.52 13.28 -41.98
N ILE A 20 -50.74 14.51 -41.50
CA ILE A 20 -49.79 15.21 -40.61
C ILE A 20 -49.64 14.48 -39.27
N ARG A 21 -50.75 14.07 -38.65
CA ARG A 21 -50.74 13.34 -37.38
C ARG A 21 -50.08 11.96 -37.54
N THR A 22 -50.38 11.26 -38.63
CA THR A 22 -49.78 9.96 -38.96
C THR A 22 -48.27 10.09 -39.16
N ILE A 23 -47.79 11.09 -39.90
CA ILE A 23 -46.35 11.31 -40.13
C ILE A 23 -45.62 11.64 -38.82
N ILE A 24 -46.18 12.51 -37.98
CA ILE A 24 -45.59 12.84 -36.67
C ILE A 24 -45.50 11.60 -35.78
N THR A 25 -46.55 10.78 -35.73
CA THR A 25 -46.55 9.54 -34.94
C THR A 25 -45.53 8.52 -35.47
N ILE A 26 -45.41 8.34 -36.79
CA ILE A 26 -44.41 7.45 -37.40
C ILE A 26 -42.99 7.95 -37.11
N LEU A 27 -42.74 9.26 -37.22
CA LEU A 27 -41.42 9.83 -36.93
C LEU A 27 -41.05 9.69 -35.45
N LEU A 28 -41.96 10.00 -34.53
CA LEU A 28 -41.72 9.86 -33.09
C LEU A 28 -41.47 8.40 -32.69
N THR A 29 -42.27 7.46 -33.21
CA THR A 29 -42.08 6.02 -32.94
C THR A 29 -40.79 5.48 -33.56
N SER A 30 -40.45 5.90 -34.78
CA SER A 30 -39.19 5.52 -35.44
C SER A 30 -37.96 6.08 -34.73
N ILE A 31 -38.02 7.33 -34.25
CA ILE A 31 -36.94 7.94 -33.45
C ILE A 31 -36.82 7.21 -32.10
N LEU A 32 -37.93 6.94 -31.42
CA LEU A 32 -37.92 6.21 -30.14
C LEU A 32 -37.33 4.80 -30.31
N PHE A 33 -37.77 4.08 -31.35
CA PHE A 33 -37.24 2.76 -31.69
C PHE A 33 -35.75 2.84 -32.04
N GLY A 34 -35.36 3.82 -32.85
CA GLY A 34 -33.96 4.07 -33.21
C GLY A 34 -33.07 4.33 -31.98
N VAL A 35 -33.51 5.17 -31.05
CA VAL A 35 -32.80 5.47 -29.80
C VAL A 35 -32.70 4.22 -28.92
N LEU A 36 -33.77 3.42 -28.81
CA LEU A 36 -33.75 2.17 -28.03
C LEU A 36 -32.82 1.12 -28.63
N VAL A 37 -32.84 0.93 -29.94
CA VAL A 37 -31.94 0.01 -30.64
C VAL A 37 -30.49 0.47 -30.51
N MET A 38 -30.24 1.77 -30.71
CA MET A 38 -28.90 2.35 -30.54
C MET A 38 -28.41 2.18 -29.09
N GLY A 39 -29.25 2.48 -28.10
CA GLY A 39 -28.94 2.24 -26.69
C GLY A 39 -28.65 0.78 -26.38
N SER A 40 -29.42 -0.16 -26.95
CA SER A 40 -29.20 -1.60 -26.83
C SER A 40 -27.85 -2.03 -27.40
N LEU A 41 -27.51 -1.56 -28.60
CA LEU A 41 -26.27 -1.92 -29.28
C LEU A 41 -25.04 -1.36 -28.54
N VAL A 42 -25.09 -0.09 -28.12
CA VAL A 42 -24.02 0.54 -27.33
C VAL A 42 -23.83 -0.22 -26.03
N THR A 43 -24.90 -0.50 -25.31
CA THR A 43 -24.82 -1.18 -24.00
C THR A 43 -24.31 -2.62 -24.14
N ASN A 44 -24.78 -3.36 -25.13
CA ASN A 44 -24.25 -4.70 -25.42
C ASN A 44 -22.78 -4.66 -25.86
N GLY A 45 -22.39 -3.64 -26.62
CA GLY A 45 -20.99 -3.39 -27.00
C GLY A 45 -20.10 -3.15 -25.77
N VAL A 46 -20.56 -2.30 -24.84
CA VAL A 46 -19.87 -2.03 -23.57
C VAL A 46 -19.74 -3.33 -22.76
N PHE A 47 -20.81 -4.10 -22.57
CA PHE A 47 -20.73 -5.35 -21.80
C PHE A 47 -19.83 -6.41 -22.45
N ARG A 48 -19.80 -6.51 -23.78
CA ARG A 48 -18.84 -7.38 -24.48
C ARG A 48 -17.40 -6.91 -24.28
N GLY A 49 -17.16 -5.59 -24.28
CA GLY A 49 -15.85 -5.01 -23.98
C GLY A 49 -15.40 -5.32 -22.56
N VAL A 50 -16.30 -5.17 -21.59
CA VAL A 50 -16.07 -5.52 -20.17
C VAL A 50 -15.80 -7.02 -20.01
N ASP A 51 -16.55 -7.90 -20.68
CA ASP A 51 -16.30 -9.34 -20.64
C ASP A 51 -14.94 -9.71 -21.22
N SER A 52 -14.52 -9.06 -22.30
CA SER A 52 -13.19 -9.26 -22.87
C SER A 52 -12.09 -8.79 -21.92
N PHE A 53 -12.32 -7.69 -21.18
CA PHE A 53 -11.40 -7.20 -20.15
C PHE A 53 -11.31 -8.13 -18.94
N LYS A 54 -12.43 -8.73 -18.51
CA LYS A 54 -12.51 -9.65 -17.36
C LYS A 54 -11.77 -10.98 -17.61
N ARG A 55 -11.79 -11.53 -18.84
CA ARG A 55 -11.34 -12.91 -19.12
C ARG A 55 -9.86 -13.19 -18.81
N ASN A 56 -9.01 -12.17 -18.78
CA ASN A 56 -7.55 -12.36 -18.72
C ASN A 56 -6.90 -11.71 -17.48
N GLY A 57 -7.68 -11.23 -16.50
CA GLY A 57 -7.15 -10.53 -15.33
C GLY A 57 -7.88 -10.86 -14.02
N LEU A 58 -7.40 -10.30 -12.92
CA LEU A 58 -8.03 -10.44 -11.59
C LEU A 58 -9.49 -9.98 -11.58
N THR A 59 -9.88 -9.12 -12.51
CA THR A 59 -11.23 -8.55 -12.64
C THR A 59 -12.30 -9.55 -13.05
N GLY A 60 -11.92 -10.69 -13.62
CA GLY A 60 -12.85 -11.79 -13.89
C GLY A 60 -13.08 -12.72 -12.69
N ARG A 61 -12.30 -12.57 -11.62
CA ARG A 61 -12.28 -13.50 -10.50
C ARG A 61 -13.02 -12.92 -9.30
N TYR A 62 -13.60 -13.80 -8.50
CA TYR A 62 -14.35 -13.43 -7.31
C TYR A 62 -13.47 -13.63 -6.08
N ILE A 63 -12.52 -12.70 -5.92
CA ILE A 63 -11.54 -12.71 -4.85
C ILE A 63 -12.02 -11.79 -3.74
N VAL A 64 -12.01 -12.28 -2.52
CA VAL A 64 -12.38 -11.54 -1.31
C VAL A 64 -11.12 -11.37 -0.47
N SER A 65 -10.71 -10.14 -0.18
CA SER A 65 -9.71 -9.86 0.83
C SER A 65 -10.30 -10.14 2.21
N VAL A 66 -9.52 -10.77 3.08
CA VAL A 66 -9.90 -11.13 4.43
C VAL A 66 -8.80 -10.61 5.35
N ALA A 67 -9.17 -9.62 6.16
CA ALA A 67 -8.32 -9.04 7.18
C ALA A 67 -8.96 -9.23 8.55
N LYS A 68 -8.17 -9.09 9.61
CA LYS A 68 -8.72 -9.12 10.96
C LYS A 68 -9.63 -7.91 11.13
N ALA A 69 -10.79 -8.12 11.74
CA ALA A 69 -11.61 -7.00 12.15
C ALA A 69 -10.90 -6.25 13.30
N PHE A 70 -10.50 -5.01 13.04
CA PHE A 70 -9.98 -4.11 14.05
C PHE A 70 -10.86 -2.86 14.10
N ASP A 71 -10.97 -2.27 15.30
CA ASP A 71 -11.56 -0.95 15.51
C ASP A 71 -10.83 0.08 14.63
N SER A 72 -11.55 0.92 13.86
CA SER A 72 -10.91 1.97 13.06
C SER A 72 -10.15 2.97 13.93
N ASN A 73 -10.55 3.08 15.20
CA ASN A 73 -9.84 3.82 16.25
C ASN A 73 -8.86 2.95 17.05
N ALA A 74 -8.68 1.66 16.75
CA ALA A 74 -7.86 0.71 17.52
C ALA A 74 -6.46 1.26 17.78
N GLY A 75 -5.85 1.89 16.77
CA GLY A 75 -4.56 2.53 16.90
C GLY A 75 -4.60 3.62 17.97
N ALA A 76 -5.52 4.58 17.86
CA ALA A 76 -5.66 5.67 18.83
C ALA A 76 -6.04 5.18 20.24
N THR A 77 -7.01 4.27 20.34
CA THR A 77 -7.47 3.66 21.59
C THR A 77 -6.35 2.90 22.28
N THR A 78 -5.58 2.10 21.54
CA THR A 78 -4.43 1.35 22.07
C THR A 78 -3.29 2.29 22.48
N SER A 79 -3.02 3.32 21.67
CA SER A 79 -1.99 4.32 21.97
C SER A 79 -2.27 5.06 23.27
N LYS A 80 -3.55 5.39 23.52
CA LYS A 80 -4.00 6.24 24.63
C LYS A 80 -4.53 5.43 25.82
N ASP A 81 -4.38 4.10 25.81
CA ASP A 81 -4.83 3.22 26.89
C ASP A 81 -4.05 3.51 28.19
N PRO A 82 -4.70 4.03 29.25
CA PRO A 82 -4.00 4.43 30.47
C PRO A 82 -3.30 3.26 31.17
N ALA A 83 -3.85 2.05 31.07
CA ALA A 83 -3.25 0.86 31.69
C ALA A 83 -1.96 0.47 30.98
N LEU A 84 -1.95 0.54 29.64
CA LEU A 84 -0.73 0.29 28.87
C LEU A 84 0.33 1.37 29.09
N ILE A 85 -0.07 2.63 29.16
CA ILE A 85 0.86 3.73 29.44
C ILE A 85 1.48 3.55 30.84
N ALA A 86 0.68 3.19 31.85
CA ALA A 86 1.17 2.94 33.20
C ALA A 86 2.17 1.77 33.25
N GLU A 87 1.87 0.67 32.56
CA GLU A 87 2.77 -0.49 32.48
C GLU A 87 4.04 -0.17 31.68
N ALA A 88 3.93 0.57 30.57
CA ALA A 88 5.08 1.04 29.81
C ALA A 88 6.01 1.91 30.66
N LYS A 89 5.45 2.84 31.45
CA LYS A 89 6.20 3.67 32.41
C LYS A 89 6.90 2.82 33.47
N LYS A 90 6.24 1.82 34.03
CA LYS A 90 6.82 0.90 35.02
C LYS A 90 8.00 0.12 34.44
N ARG A 91 7.84 -0.46 33.24
CA ARG A 91 8.92 -1.16 32.52
C ARG A 91 10.07 -0.23 32.17
N TYR A 92 9.76 1.00 31.78
CA TYR A 92 10.77 2.03 31.52
C TYR A 92 11.58 2.37 32.77
N GLN A 93 10.93 2.57 33.93
CA GLN A 93 11.63 2.80 35.19
C GLN A 93 12.55 1.64 35.58
N GLN A 94 12.15 0.40 35.31
CA GLN A 94 13.00 -0.78 35.52
C GLN A 94 14.19 -0.79 34.56
N LEU A 95 13.96 -0.47 33.29
CA LEU A 95 15.02 -0.33 32.28
C LEU A 95 16.02 0.75 32.67
N VAL A 96 15.54 1.93 33.09
CA VAL A 96 16.38 3.04 33.56
C VAL A 96 17.23 2.60 34.75
N LYS A 97 16.66 1.89 35.73
CA LYS A 97 17.45 1.34 36.86
C LYS A 97 18.55 0.39 36.39
N ALA A 98 18.23 -0.52 35.46
CA ALA A 98 19.20 -1.45 34.89
C ALA A 98 20.30 -0.71 34.11
N LYS A 99 19.92 0.27 33.30
CA LYS A 99 20.84 1.17 32.58
C LYS A 99 21.75 1.92 33.55
N THR A 100 21.23 2.53 34.61
CA THR A 100 22.05 3.25 35.61
C THR A 100 23.06 2.33 36.31
N VAL A 101 22.67 1.11 36.67
CA VAL A 101 23.60 0.14 37.28
C VAL A 101 24.69 -0.26 36.30
N GLU A 102 24.33 -0.54 35.05
CA GLU A 102 25.29 -0.96 34.04
C GLU A 102 26.23 0.18 33.64
N ALA A 103 25.71 1.40 33.53
CA ALA A 103 26.49 2.59 33.25
C ALA A 103 27.57 2.81 34.31
N LYS A 104 27.21 2.66 35.60
CA LYS A 104 28.18 2.71 36.71
C LYS A 104 29.23 1.59 36.62
N ARG A 105 28.83 0.37 36.27
CA ARG A 105 29.76 -0.76 36.11
C ARG A 105 30.77 -0.51 34.98
N LEU A 106 30.32 0.12 33.90
CA LEU A 106 31.13 0.42 32.71
C LEU A 106 31.85 1.77 32.78
N GLY A 107 31.58 2.58 33.82
CA GLY A 107 32.17 3.91 33.97
C GLY A 107 31.79 4.86 32.83
N ILE A 108 30.54 4.77 32.34
CA ILE A 108 29.98 5.69 31.33
C ILE A 108 29.00 6.67 31.99
N ASP A 109 28.92 7.88 31.44
CA ASP A 109 27.96 8.88 31.87
C ASP A 109 26.57 8.57 31.28
N TYR A 110 25.62 8.26 32.16
CA TYR A 110 24.24 8.00 31.79
C TYR A 110 23.32 9.05 32.41
N LEU A 111 22.64 9.81 31.55
CA LEU A 111 21.62 10.78 31.93
C LEU A 111 20.25 10.25 31.50
N GLN A 112 19.33 10.14 32.45
CA GLN A 112 17.98 9.66 32.16
C GLN A 112 17.22 10.61 31.21
N GLU A 113 17.52 11.90 31.25
CA GLU A 113 16.95 12.93 30.38
C GLU A 113 17.30 12.74 28.90
N SER A 114 18.39 12.01 28.63
CA SER A 114 18.83 11.67 27.27
C SER A 114 18.24 10.34 26.78
N ASP A 115 17.55 9.59 27.65
CA ASP A 115 16.91 8.34 27.28
C ASP A 115 15.48 8.59 26.78
N ASP A 116 15.11 7.93 25.69
CA ASP A 116 13.85 8.17 25.00
C ASP A 116 12.71 7.36 25.66
N PRO A 117 11.72 8.00 26.29
CA PRO A 117 10.64 7.28 26.95
C PRO A 117 9.70 6.60 25.94
N PRO A 118 9.07 5.46 26.30
CA PRO A 118 8.10 4.77 25.45
C PRO A 118 6.73 5.46 25.39
N TYR A 119 6.66 6.73 25.78
CA TYR A 119 5.44 7.53 25.78
C TYR A 119 5.75 8.98 25.44
N SER A 120 4.79 9.67 24.84
CA SER A 120 4.83 11.10 24.57
C SER A 120 3.64 11.80 25.19
N ARG A 121 3.80 13.09 25.48
CA ARG A 121 2.72 13.97 25.89
C ARG A 121 2.27 14.80 24.70
N LEU A 122 0.96 14.88 24.50
CA LEU A 122 0.31 15.70 23.50
C LEU A 122 0.09 17.14 24.00
N ASP A 123 -0.27 18.04 23.09
CA ASP A 123 -0.54 19.45 23.38
C ASP A 123 -1.69 19.66 24.38
N ASP A 124 -2.64 18.71 24.43
CA ASP A 124 -3.75 18.69 25.39
C ASP A 124 -3.38 18.08 26.76
N ASN A 125 -2.08 17.91 27.02
CA ASN A 125 -1.52 17.20 28.18
C ASN A 125 -1.89 15.72 28.31
N SER A 126 -2.62 15.13 27.35
CA SER A 126 -2.83 13.68 27.33
C SER A 126 -1.55 12.94 26.99
N GLU A 127 -1.44 11.70 27.43
CA GLU A 127 -0.28 10.85 27.14
C GLU A 127 -0.67 9.77 26.13
N MET A 128 0.31 9.37 25.32
CA MET A 128 0.18 8.22 24.43
C MET A 128 1.47 7.41 24.42
N LEU A 129 1.35 6.12 24.13
CA LEU A 129 2.47 5.30 23.72
C LEU A 129 3.13 5.90 22.48
N LYS A 130 4.46 5.90 22.45
CA LYS A 130 5.25 6.47 21.35
C LYS A 130 5.62 5.36 20.35
N PRO A 131 4.96 5.20 19.19
CA PRO A 131 5.17 4.04 18.31
C PRO A 131 6.62 3.82 17.85
N SER A 132 7.43 4.88 17.86
CA SER A 132 8.87 4.87 17.57
C SER A 132 9.76 4.54 18.79
N ASP A 133 9.23 3.84 19.80
CA ASP A 133 9.99 3.39 20.98
C ASP A 133 11.21 2.54 20.60
N SER A 134 12.38 3.15 20.77
CA SER A 134 13.67 2.52 20.48
C SER A 134 14.09 1.44 21.48
N ASN A 135 13.42 1.33 22.64
CA ASN A 135 13.72 0.33 23.67
C ASN A 135 12.91 -0.98 23.50
N GLY A 136 11.99 -1.01 22.54
CA GLY A 136 11.13 -2.16 22.23
C GLY A 136 10.16 -2.55 23.37
N ILE A 137 9.94 -1.68 24.35
CA ILE A 137 9.00 -1.87 25.46
C ILE A 137 7.59 -1.96 24.91
N ILE A 138 7.19 -1.02 24.04
CA ILE A 138 5.84 -0.98 23.45
C ILE A 138 5.60 -2.24 22.64
N HIS A 139 6.55 -2.62 21.77
CA HIS A 139 6.41 -3.82 20.96
C HIS A 139 6.15 -5.07 21.82
N ARG A 140 6.93 -5.28 22.89
CA ARG A 140 6.72 -6.40 23.82
C ARG A 140 5.37 -6.31 24.53
N LEU A 141 5.00 -5.12 25.00
CA LEU A 141 3.75 -4.88 25.71
C LEU A 141 2.52 -5.18 24.82
N LEU A 142 2.53 -4.71 23.56
CA LEU A 142 1.45 -4.96 22.61
C LEU A 142 1.39 -6.43 22.21
N LYS A 143 2.54 -7.06 21.97
CA LYS A 143 2.62 -8.51 21.73
C LYS A 143 2.00 -9.30 22.88
N GLU A 144 2.27 -8.94 24.13
CA GLU A 144 1.67 -9.57 25.31
C GLU A 144 0.15 -9.32 25.39
N LYS A 145 -0.29 -8.05 25.24
CA LYS A 145 -1.73 -7.68 25.23
C LYS A 145 -2.52 -8.49 24.22
N PHE A 146 -1.97 -8.67 23.03
CA PHE A 146 -2.67 -9.33 21.94
C PHE A 146 -2.38 -10.83 21.85
N SER A 147 -1.40 -11.38 22.55
CA SER A 147 -1.02 -12.81 22.49
C SER A 147 -2.18 -13.80 22.65
N GLY A 148 -3.19 -13.47 23.46
CA GLY A 148 -4.37 -14.32 23.68
C GLY A 148 -5.51 -14.13 22.68
N GLN A 149 -5.40 -13.17 21.75
CA GLN A 149 -6.43 -12.93 20.73
C GLN A 149 -6.36 -13.97 19.61
N PRO A 150 -7.50 -14.38 19.05
CA PRO A 150 -7.52 -15.25 17.89
C PRO A 150 -6.80 -14.58 16.72
N VAL A 151 -5.98 -15.39 16.05
CA VAL A 151 -5.34 -15.09 14.77
C VAL A 151 -6.17 -15.67 13.63
N ILE A 152 -5.99 -15.15 12.42
CA ILE A 152 -6.59 -15.76 11.23
C ILE A 152 -5.81 -17.03 10.91
N ASP A 153 -6.27 -18.14 11.46
CA ASP A 153 -5.75 -19.45 11.10
C ASP A 153 -6.18 -19.83 9.68
N GLU A 154 -5.20 -20.05 8.79
CA GLU A 154 -5.43 -20.38 7.38
C GLU A 154 -6.28 -21.65 7.23
N ALA A 155 -6.07 -22.67 8.07
CA ALA A 155 -6.83 -23.92 8.02
C ALA A 155 -8.31 -23.70 8.39
N THR A 156 -8.57 -22.89 9.41
CA THR A 156 -9.92 -22.50 9.82
C THR A 156 -10.60 -21.64 8.76
N LEU A 157 -9.88 -20.68 8.17
CA LEU A 157 -10.38 -19.86 7.06
C LEU A 157 -10.76 -20.76 5.88
N ARG A 158 -9.90 -21.73 5.51
CA ARG A 158 -10.16 -22.72 4.47
C ARG A 158 -11.41 -23.54 4.73
N LYS A 159 -11.59 -24.03 5.95
CA LYS A 159 -12.78 -24.80 6.34
C LYS A 159 -14.06 -23.96 6.29
N ARG A 160 -14.00 -22.68 6.71
CA ARG A 160 -15.16 -21.77 6.66
C ARG A 160 -15.51 -21.40 5.22
N ALA A 161 -14.52 -20.95 4.45
CA ALA A 161 -14.66 -20.58 3.05
C ALA A 161 -15.13 -21.73 2.16
N GLY A 162 -14.70 -22.97 2.46
CA GLY A 162 -15.13 -24.17 1.73
C GLY A 162 -16.65 -24.40 1.76
N LYS A 163 -17.36 -23.94 2.80
CA LYS A 163 -18.84 -24.00 2.87
C LYS A 163 -19.54 -23.12 1.82
N TYR A 164 -18.78 -22.20 1.23
CA TYR A 164 -19.20 -21.27 0.19
C TYR A 164 -18.51 -21.60 -1.14
N HIS A 165 -18.05 -22.84 -1.34
CA HIS A 165 -17.41 -23.25 -2.60
C HIS A 165 -16.17 -22.42 -2.98
N SER A 166 -15.35 -22.06 -1.98
CA SER A 166 -14.06 -21.43 -2.25
C SER A 166 -13.16 -22.36 -3.07
N ILE A 167 -12.49 -21.80 -4.07
CA ILE A 167 -11.59 -22.51 -4.99
C ILE A 167 -10.11 -22.21 -4.74
N GLY A 168 -9.80 -21.20 -3.92
CA GLY A 168 -8.42 -20.84 -3.60
C GLY A 168 -8.32 -20.01 -2.33
N ILE A 169 -7.17 -20.12 -1.65
CA ILE A 169 -6.77 -19.23 -0.56
C ILE A 169 -5.33 -18.80 -0.81
N TYR A 170 -5.09 -17.51 -0.65
CA TYR A 170 -3.82 -16.85 -0.90
C TYR A 170 -3.49 -15.93 0.28
N LYS A 171 -2.21 -15.59 0.44
CA LYS A 171 -1.78 -14.63 1.46
C LYS A 171 -0.72 -13.70 0.91
N GLU A 172 -0.82 -12.44 1.28
CA GLU A 172 0.23 -11.44 1.14
C GLU A 172 0.94 -11.28 2.48
N LEU A 173 2.26 -11.15 2.43
CA LEU A 173 3.09 -10.86 3.59
C LEU A 173 3.69 -9.47 3.44
N TYR A 174 3.57 -8.66 4.49
CA TYR A 174 4.16 -7.34 4.56
C TYR A 174 5.50 -7.40 5.28
N TYR A 175 6.53 -6.87 4.63
CA TYR A 175 7.86 -6.68 5.17
C TYR A 175 8.17 -5.19 5.26
N THR A 176 8.82 -4.77 6.32
CA THR A 176 9.29 -3.39 6.49
C THR A 176 10.80 -3.40 6.69
N PRO A 177 11.52 -2.29 6.46
CA PRO A 177 12.87 -2.16 6.96
C PRO A 177 12.94 -2.51 8.46
N VAL A 178 14.04 -3.12 8.90
CA VAL A 178 14.26 -3.41 10.32
C VAL A 178 14.05 -2.13 11.15
N THR A 179 13.43 -2.25 12.33
CA THR A 179 13.13 -1.13 13.22
C THR A 179 14.35 -0.21 13.42
N GLY A 180 14.15 1.11 13.30
CA GLY A 180 15.23 2.12 13.39
C GLY A 180 16.03 2.30 12.09
N SER A 181 15.79 1.47 11.07
CA SER A 181 16.44 1.57 9.77
C SER A 181 15.56 2.30 8.76
N SER A 182 16.16 2.78 7.68
CA SER A 182 15.47 3.44 6.57
C SER A 182 15.94 2.88 5.23
N LEU A 183 15.03 2.92 4.25
CA LEU A 183 15.33 2.65 2.85
C LEU A 183 15.17 3.95 2.06
N LEU A 184 16.28 4.57 1.71
CA LEU A 184 16.33 5.93 1.18
C LEU A 184 16.37 5.91 -0.36
N PRO A 185 15.53 6.71 -1.05
CA PRO A 185 15.60 6.84 -2.50
C PRO A 185 16.87 7.58 -2.94
N LEU A 186 17.37 7.26 -4.13
CA LEU A 186 18.51 7.94 -4.75
C LEU A 186 18.01 8.94 -5.81
N LYS A 187 18.46 10.19 -5.73
CA LYS A 187 18.21 11.21 -6.75
C LYS A 187 19.32 11.14 -7.79
N ASP A 188 18.96 10.85 -9.04
CA ASP A 188 19.91 10.71 -10.15
C ASP A 188 21.05 9.72 -9.84
N GLY A 189 20.72 8.63 -9.15
CA GLY A 189 21.69 7.61 -8.71
C GLY A 189 22.60 8.03 -7.55
N ARG A 190 22.28 9.15 -6.86
CA ARG A 190 23.05 9.68 -5.74
C ARG A 190 22.19 9.86 -4.50
N GLU A 191 22.76 9.52 -3.37
CA GLU A 191 22.19 9.85 -2.07
C GLU A 191 22.29 11.35 -1.81
N VAL A 192 21.23 11.93 -1.22
CA VAL A 192 21.21 13.34 -0.82
C VAL A 192 21.48 13.41 0.67
N PHE A 193 22.66 13.91 1.05
CA PHE A 193 23.04 14.10 2.44
C PHE A 193 22.61 15.48 2.94
N TYR A 194 21.68 15.51 3.89
CA TYR A 194 21.21 16.75 4.51
C TYR A 194 20.96 16.58 6.00
N ASP A 195 20.92 17.72 6.69
CA ASP A 195 20.70 17.80 8.13
C ASP A 195 19.21 17.63 8.45
N ILE A 196 18.85 16.45 8.94
CA ILE A 196 17.45 16.08 9.22
C ILE A 196 16.87 16.81 10.43
N SER A 197 17.69 17.46 11.25
CA SER A 197 17.22 18.24 12.41
C SER A 197 16.56 19.57 12.03
N LYS A 198 16.65 19.96 10.75
CA LYS A 198 16.08 21.22 10.23
C LYS A 198 14.94 20.91 9.27
N ASP A 199 13.71 21.11 9.71
CA ASP A 199 12.50 20.81 8.92
C ASP A 199 12.50 21.47 7.54
N ALA A 200 12.89 22.75 7.44
CA ALA A 200 12.97 23.44 6.15
C ALA A 200 13.96 22.75 5.18
N VAL A 201 15.09 22.26 5.69
CA VAL A 201 16.09 21.55 4.88
C VAL A 201 15.58 20.17 4.51
N LYS A 202 14.96 19.46 5.47
CA LYS A 202 14.34 18.16 5.23
C LYS A 202 13.28 18.23 4.14
N ASN A 203 12.33 19.15 4.25
CA ASN A 203 11.24 19.30 3.30
C ASN A 203 11.74 19.71 1.91
N ALA A 204 12.79 20.54 1.83
CA ALA A 204 13.39 20.94 0.55
C ALA A 204 14.13 19.80 -0.16
N ASN A 205 14.55 18.76 0.56
CA ASN A 205 15.26 17.59 0.03
C ASN A 205 14.40 16.33 0.06
N ASP A 206 13.09 16.45 0.28
CA ASP A 206 12.19 15.30 0.29
C ASP A 206 12.04 14.74 -1.13
N ILE A 207 12.36 13.46 -1.28
CA ILE A 207 12.33 12.75 -2.56
C ILE A 207 11.21 11.73 -2.47
N ARG A 208 10.29 11.77 -3.43
CA ARG A 208 9.24 10.76 -3.55
C ARG A 208 9.89 9.38 -3.68
N SER A 209 9.73 8.55 -2.64
CA SER A 209 10.20 7.17 -2.64
C SER A 209 9.36 6.34 -3.62
N PRO A 210 9.98 5.59 -4.55
CA PRO A 210 9.25 4.65 -5.41
C PRO A 210 8.53 3.54 -4.63
N LEU A 211 8.93 3.31 -3.37
CA LEU A 211 8.34 2.31 -2.48
C LEU A 211 7.61 2.93 -1.29
N GLY A 212 7.28 4.23 -1.34
CA GLY A 212 6.65 4.92 -0.21
C GLY A 212 7.49 4.80 1.07
N ASP A 213 6.91 4.22 2.12
CA ASP A 213 7.56 3.93 3.41
C ASP A 213 8.62 2.80 3.37
N GLY A 214 8.85 2.21 2.19
CA GLY A 214 9.81 1.11 2.00
C GLY A 214 9.22 -0.27 2.31
N ARG A 215 7.89 -0.38 2.49
CA ARG A 215 7.23 -1.65 2.75
C ARG A 215 7.25 -2.56 1.52
N LEU A 216 7.76 -3.77 1.64
CA LEU A 216 7.70 -4.77 0.58
C LEU A 216 6.54 -5.73 0.84
N ILE A 217 5.80 -6.05 -0.22
CA ILE A 217 4.73 -7.04 -0.18
C ILE A 217 5.19 -8.24 -0.98
N THR A 218 5.08 -9.46 -0.44
CA THR A 218 5.20 -10.67 -1.26
C THR A 218 3.83 -11.27 -1.50
N ALA A 219 3.53 -11.64 -2.75
CA ALA A 219 2.25 -12.25 -3.11
C ALA A 219 2.43 -13.47 -4.03
N PRO A 220 1.56 -14.49 -3.95
CA PRO A 220 1.61 -15.65 -4.81
C PRO A 220 1.26 -15.31 -6.26
N ASP A 221 1.80 -16.09 -7.20
CA ASP A 221 1.60 -15.91 -8.64
C ASP A 221 0.13 -15.86 -9.06
N SER A 222 -0.75 -16.56 -8.33
CA SER A 222 -2.19 -16.49 -8.56
C SER A 222 -2.71 -15.07 -8.49
N LEU A 223 -2.15 -14.18 -7.67
CA LEU A 223 -2.58 -12.78 -7.56
C LEU A 223 -1.82 -11.85 -8.51
N VAL A 224 -0.65 -12.24 -9.00
CA VAL A 224 0.24 -11.28 -9.67
C VAL A 224 0.65 -11.63 -11.10
N SER A 225 0.41 -12.86 -11.56
CA SER A 225 0.89 -13.35 -12.86
C SER A 225 0.42 -12.49 -14.04
N SER A 226 -0.79 -11.94 -13.99
CA SER A 226 -1.34 -11.08 -15.05
C SER A 226 -0.64 -9.72 -15.21
N PHE A 227 0.18 -9.33 -14.23
CA PHE A 227 0.90 -8.06 -14.24
C PHE A 227 2.39 -8.23 -14.54
N ILE A 228 2.89 -9.48 -14.57
CA ILE A 228 4.28 -9.77 -14.90
C ILE A 228 4.48 -9.57 -16.41
N LEU A 229 5.53 -8.83 -16.76
CA LEU A 229 5.94 -8.61 -18.15
C LEU A 229 6.48 -9.90 -18.77
N PRO A 230 6.39 -10.08 -20.10
CA PRO A 230 6.94 -11.24 -20.79
C PRO A 230 8.40 -11.52 -20.38
N HIS A 231 8.71 -12.80 -20.16
CA HIS A 231 10.03 -13.26 -19.72
C HIS A 231 10.54 -12.56 -18.44
N ASN A 232 9.65 -12.13 -17.54
CA ASN A 232 9.97 -11.39 -16.32
C ASN A 232 10.81 -10.13 -16.58
N ALA A 233 10.59 -9.46 -17.72
CA ALA A 233 11.42 -8.34 -18.16
C ALA A 233 12.93 -8.65 -18.23
N GLY A 234 13.29 -9.89 -18.53
CA GLY A 234 14.67 -10.36 -18.59
C GLY A 234 15.35 -10.53 -17.22
N TRP A 235 14.64 -10.34 -16.11
CA TRP A 235 15.20 -10.55 -14.77
C TRP A 235 15.69 -11.99 -14.58
N GLN A 236 16.85 -12.12 -13.94
CA GLN A 236 17.48 -13.40 -13.60
C GLN A 236 17.63 -13.55 -12.09
N PRO A 237 17.51 -14.77 -11.54
CA PRO A 237 17.75 -15.04 -10.13
C PRO A 237 19.25 -15.13 -9.82
N ASP A 238 20.01 -14.08 -10.16
CA ASP A 238 21.47 -13.99 -9.94
C ASP A 238 21.85 -13.37 -8.59
N GLY A 239 20.85 -12.92 -7.83
CA GLY A 239 21.02 -12.26 -6.54
C GLY A 239 21.41 -10.78 -6.62
N GLN A 240 21.45 -10.18 -7.81
CA GLN A 240 21.84 -8.77 -7.99
C GLN A 240 20.68 -7.79 -7.78
N SER A 241 19.43 -8.24 -7.93
CA SER A 241 18.25 -7.37 -7.78
C SER A 241 16.99 -8.10 -7.31
N LEU A 242 16.16 -7.39 -6.55
CA LEU A 242 14.83 -7.84 -6.17
C LEU A 242 13.84 -7.64 -7.35
N PRO A 243 13.07 -8.67 -7.73
CA PRO A 243 12.04 -8.53 -8.76
C PRO A 243 10.81 -7.84 -8.18
N ILE A 244 10.37 -6.74 -8.78
CA ILE A 244 9.23 -5.97 -8.27
C ILE A 244 8.21 -5.60 -9.35
N ILE A 245 6.95 -5.68 -8.99
CA ILE A 245 5.82 -5.11 -9.70
C ILE A 245 5.51 -3.77 -9.06
N LEU A 246 5.40 -2.73 -9.88
CA LEU A 246 5.05 -1.39 -9.43
C LEU A 246 3.78 -0.89 -10.11
N SER A 247 3.10 0.04 -9.46
CA SER A 247 1.96 0.70 -10.05
C SER A 247 2.37 1.54 -11.25
N ARG A 248 1.48 1.66 -12.23
CA ARG A 248 1.73 2.45 -13.44
C ARG A 248 2.22 3.88 -13.14
N ASP A 249 1.62 4.56 -12.17
CA ASP A 249 2.01 5.92 -11.77
C ASP A 249 3.43 5.98 -11.19
N THR A 250 3.86 4.93 -10.48
CA THR A 250 5.23 4.81 -9.97
C THR A 250 6.22 4.55 -11.12
N VAL A 251 5.85 3.70 -12.07
CA VAL A 251 6.68 3.45 -13.27
C VAL A 251 6.80 4.71 -14.13
N GLU A 252 5.72 5.46 -14.33
CA GLU A 252 5.75 6.75 -15.02
C GLU A 252 6.70 7.74 -14.32
N HIS A 253 6.63 7.82 -12.99
CA HIS A 253 7.53 8.65 -12.20
C HIS A 253 8.99 8.26 -12.37
N LEU A 254 9.31 6.97 -12.28
CA LEU A 254 10.66 6.43 -12.48
C LEU A 254 11.20 6.66 -13.89
N LEU A 255 10.32 6.67 -14.90
CA LEU A 255 10.67 6.98 -16.29
C LEU A 255 10.80 8.50 -16.55
N GLY A 256 10.57 9.34 -15.54
CA GLY A 256 10.60 10.80 -15.69
C GLY A 256 9.47 11.35 -16.57
N LEU A 257 8.37 10.59 -16.71
CA LEU A 257 7.27 10.98 -17.58
C LEU A 257 6.34 11.94 -16.85
N GLY A 258 6.15 13.15 -17.40
CA GLY A 258 5.19 14.12 -16.88
C GLY A 258 3.74 13.61 -16.98
N LYS A 259 2.87 14.16 -16.12
CA LYS A 259 1.42 13.92 -16.14
C LYS A 259 0.86 14.27 -17.53
N LEU A 260 0.02 13.39 -18.07
CA LEU A 260 -0.73 13.73 -19.28
C LEU A 260 -1.69 14.90 -19.01
N PRO A 261 -1.91 15.79 -19.99
CA PRO A 261 -2.98 16.78 -19.91
C PRO A 261 -4.32 16.12 -19.63
N ASP A 262 -5.18 16.75 -18.83
CA ASP A 262 -6.48 16.17 -18.48
C ASP A 262 -7.38 15.96 -19.73
N ASN A 263 -7.18 16.76 -20.77
CA ASN A 263 -7.84 16.67 -22.08
C ASN A 263 -7.13 15.75 -23.09
N ALA A 264 -6.11 14.98 -22.68
CA ALA A 264 -5.41 14.06 -23.57
C ALA A 264 -6.39 13.06 -24.21
N SER A 265 -6.30 12.91 -25.53
CA SER A 265 -7.11 12.02 -26.33
C SER A 265 -6.90 10.54 -25.96
N THR A 266 -7.87 9.68 -26.31
CA THR A 266 -7.75 8.23 -26.11
C THR A 266 -6.51 7.64 -26.79
N LYS A 267 -6.13 8.16 -27.96
CA LYS A 267 -4.94 7.75 -28.69
C LYS A 267 -3.66 8.09 -27.90
N GLU A 268 -3.54 9.31 -27.39
CA GLU A 268 -2.39 9.73 -26.59
C GLU A 268 -2.26 8.92 -25.30
N ARG A 269 -3.39 8.62 -24.63
CA ARG A 269 -3.42 7.76 -23.45
C ARG A 269 -2.97 6.33 -23.77
N LEU A 270 -3.41 5.77 -24.90
CA LEU A 270 -3.00 4.44 -25.35
C LEU A 270 -1.52 4.39 -25.75
N ASP A 271 -1.05 5.40 -26.48
CA ASP A 271 0.34 5.49 -26.90
C ASP A 271 1.27 5.70 -25.68
N ARG A 272 0.82 6.44 -24.66
CA ARG A 272 1.51 6.52 -23.35
C ARG A 272 1.57 5.16 -22.65
N LEU A 273 0.49 4.40 -22.63
CA LEU A 273 0.49 3.05 -22.04
C LEU A 273 1.49 2.13 -22.75
N ARG A 274 1.50 2.12 -24.08
CA ARG A 274 2.46 1.33 -24.86
C ARG A 274 3.90 1.70 -24.54
N LEU A 275 4.19 3.01 -24.45
CA LEU A 275 5.52 3.52 -24.09
C LEU A 275 5.93 3.03 -22.70
N ILE A 276 5.04 3.10 -21.70
CA ILE A 276 5.32 2.64 -20.34
C ILE A 276 5.68 1.16 -20.32
N TYR A 277 4.86 0.31 -20.96
CA TYR A 277 5.11 -1.14 -21.00
C TYR A 277 6.39 -1.49 -21.76
N ASP A 278 6.70 -0.79 -22.86
CA ASP A 278 7.93 -1.00 -23.62
C ASP A 278 9.17 -0.59 -22.82
N LYS A 279 9.12 0.52 -22.07
CA LYS A 279 10.26 1.04 -21.31
C LYS A 279 10.44 0.38 -19.95
N ALA A 280 9.36 -0.10 -19.32
CA ALA A 280 9.42 -0.76 -18.02
C ALA A 280 10.28 -2.02 -18.03
N LYS A 281 10.39 -2.72 -19.17
CA LYS A 281 11.19 -3.93 -19.29
C LYS A 281 12.67 -3.70 -18.99
N ASP A 282 13.17 -2.49 -19.21
CA ASP A 282 14.57 -2.10 -18.99
C ASP A 282 14.75 -1.35 -17.67
N LEU A 283 13.65 -1.08 -16.94
CA LEU A 283 13.66 -0.23 -15.77
C LEU A 283 14.26 -0.96 -14.55
N THR A 284 15.28 -0.34 -13.99
CA THR A 284 15.90 -0.71 -12.71
C THR A 284 16.06 0.54 -11.88
N PHE A 285 15.93 0.41 -10.57
CA PHE A 285 16.24 1.49 -9.64
C PHE A 285 16.92 0.93 -8.39
N GLN A 286 17.56 1.81 -7.64
CA GLN A 286 18.30 1.46 -6.45
C GLN A 286 17.89 2.36 -5.30
N MET A 287 17.94 1.80 -4.09
CA MET A 287 17.69 2.52 -2.85
C MET A 287 18.79 2.17 -1.84
N CYS A 288 19.10 3.12 -0.96
CA CYS A 288 20.12 2.93 0.06
C CYS A 288 19.48 2.52 1.39
N TYR A 289 19.71 1.29 1.82
CA TYR A 289 19.36 0.87 3.17
C TYR A 289 20.40 1.40 4.16
N ARG A 290 19.95 1.97 5.28
CA ARG A 290 20.80 2.36 6.40
C ARG A 290 20.15 2.00 7.73
N ASN A 291 20.89 1.37 8.63
CA ASN A 291 20.45 1.25 10.02
C ASN A 291 20.61 2.57 10.78
N ASP A 292 20.11 2.61 12.01
CA ASP A 292 20.17 3.75 12.93
C ASP A 292 21.61 4.23 13.18
N VAL A 293 22.56 3.31 13.38
CA VAL A 293 23.98 3.66 13.64
C VAL A 293 24.60 4.36 12.43
N SER A 294 24.39 3.82 11.22
CA SER A 294 24.90 4.43 9.99
C SER A 294 24.28 5.81 9.76
N GLN A 295 22.97 5.95 9.95
CA GLN A 295 22.29 7.25 9.85
C GLN A 295 22.86 8.26 10.86
N ALA A 296 23.10 7.86 12.10
CA ALA A 296 23.69 8.73 13.13
C ALA A 296 25.10 9.22 12.74
N GLN A 297 25.93 8.34 12.19
CA GLN A 297 27.28 8.70 11.71
C GLN A 297 27.24 9.67 10.52
N ILE A 298 26.30 9.48 9.57
CA ILE A 298 26.09 10.43 8.46
C ILE A 298 25.70 11.80 9.01
N GLN A 299 24.72 11.84 9.93
CA GLN A 299 24.30 13.11 10.54
C GLN A 299 25.43 13.77 11.35
N GLN A 300 26.26 12.98 12.03
CA GLN A 300 27.46 13.48 12.70
C GLN A 300 28.46 14.08 11.71
N ALA A 301 28.74 13.42 10.58
CA ALA A 301 29.62 13.94 9.55
C ALA A 301 29.13 15.28 8.97
N ILE A 302 27.80 15.43 8.77
CA ILE A 302 27.19 16.69 8.31
C ILE A 302 27.40 17.81 9.35
N ARG A 303 27.15 17.53 10.63
CA ARG A 303 27.34 18.49 11.72
C ARG A 303 28.82 18.89 11.87
N GLN A 304 29.73 17.91 11.92
CA GLN A 304 31.17 18.15 12.02
C GLN A 304 31.69 18.97 10.83
N ARG A 305 31.27 18.65 9.61
CA ARG A 305 31.65 19.43 8.42
C ARG A 305 31.20 20.89 8.54
N ARG A 306 29.98 21.14 9.02
CA ARG A 306 29.47 22.51 9.23
C ARG A 306 30.27 23.25 10.30
N GLU A 307 30.50 22.61 11.44
CA GLU A 307 31.25 23.16 12.57
C GLU A 307 32.70 23.48 12.21
N ILE A 308 33.43 22.53 11.61
CA ILE A 308 34.82 22.70 11.18
C ILE A 308 34.91 23.84 10.16
N ASN A 309 33.98 23.92 9.21
CA ASN A 309 33.95 25.02 8.23
C ASN A 309 33.68 26.39 8.88
N ALA A 310 32.76 26.46 9.85
CA ALA A 310 32.41 27.70 10.54
C ALA A 310 33.54 28.22 11.46
N ASN A 311 34.44 27.33 11.88
CA ASN A 311 35.57 27.67 12.76
C ASN A 311 36.93 27.69 12.02
N LYS A 312 36.94 27.63 10.68
CA LYS A 312 38.15 27.78 9.88
C LYS A 312 38.90 29.06 10.24
N GLY A 313 40.18 28.92 10.59
CA GLY A 313 41.06 30.05 10.89
C GLY A 313 40.96 30.60 12.32
N LYS A 314 40.08 30.08 13.19
CA LYS A 314 40.06 30.45 14.61
C LYS A 314 41.18 29.72 15.35
N LYS A 315 42.07 30.49 16.01
CA LYS A 315 43.26 29.95 16.69
C LYS A 315 42.92 29.03 17.88
N ASP A 316 41.79 29.26 18.53
CA ASP A 316 41.37 28.51 19.73
C ASP A 316 40.43 27.34 19.41
N TYR A 317 40.14 27.09 18.13
CA TYR A 317 39.27 25.99 17.74
C TYR A 317 39.98 24.65 17.88
N GLN A 318 39.44 23.79 18.74
CA GLN A 318 39.87 22.39 18.86
C GLN A 318 39.02 21.51 17.96
N MET A 319 39.67 20.90 16.97
CA MET A 319 39.00 19.94 16.08
C MET A 319 38.62 18.67 16.87
N PRO A 320 37.45 18.05 16.61
CA PRO A 320 37.07 16.80 17.24
C PRO A 320 38.13 15.70 17.09
N SER A 321 38.32 14.90 18.14
CA SER A 321 39.28 13.78 18.15
C SER A 321 38.91 12.69 17.15
N LEU A 322 37.62 12.52 16.85
CA LEU A 322 37.09 11.65 15.81
C LEU A 322 36.31 12.45 14.76
N VAL A 323 36.71 12.36 13.50
CA VAL A 323 36.06 13.07 12.39
C VAL A 323 35.62 12.08 11.32
N TYR A 324 34.34 12.16 10.99
CA TYR A 324 33.74 11.41 9.90
C TYR A 324 33.60 12.29 8.65
N ALA A 325 33.82 11.66 7.49
CA ALA A 325 33.47 12.20 6.19
C ALA A 325 32.21 11.51 5.65
N LEU A 326 31.48 12.25 4.83
CA LEU A 326 30.40 11.68 4.04
C LEU A 326 30.97 10.67 3.04
N PRO A 327 30.32 9.51 2.86
CA PRO A 327 30.72 8.52 1.87
C PRO A 327 30.45 9.03 0.46
N ASP A 328 30.94 8.27 -0.52
CA ASP A 328 30.55 8.46 -1.92
C ASP A 328 29.02 8.27 -2.05
N ALA A 329 28.34 9.34 -2.49
CA ALA A 329 26.89 9.38 -2.65
C ALA A 329 26.36 8.33 -3.63
N THR A 330 27.20 7.78 -4.51
CA THR A 330 26.81 6.77 -5.49
C THR A 330 26.91 5.33 -4.97
N LYS A 331 27.51 5.10 -3.81
CA LYS A 331 27.90 3.75 -3.35
C LYS A 331 27.09 3.20 -2.18
N CYS A 332 26.23 4.01 -1.55
CA CYS A 332 25.50 3.63 -0.32
C CYS A 332 26.41 2.99 0.73
N GLN A 333 27.46 3.71 1.13
CA GLN A 333 28.43 3.23 2.11
C GLN A 333 28.22 3.88 3.48
N ASN A 334 28.82 3.30 4.52
CA ASN A 334 28.90 3.93 5.83
C ASN A 334 29.80 5.18 5.80
N ALA A 335 29.68 6.04 6.80
CA ALA A 335 30.57 7.19 6.94
C ALA A 335 32.04 6.75 7.04
N ILE A 336 32.95 7.55 6.50
CA ILE A 336 34.39 7.22 6.46
C ILE A 336 35.09 7.95 7.59
N THR A 337 35.83 7.24 8.44
CA THR A 337 36.69 7.88 9.43
C THR A 337 37.91 8.48 8.73
N ILE A 338 38.01 9.81 8.74
CA ILE A 338 39.15 10.53 8.13
C ILE A 338 40.18 10.99 9.17
N ARG A 339 39.80 11.02 10.45
CA ARG A 339 40.68 11.32 11.57
C ARG A 339 40.19 10.59 12.81
N ASP A 340 41.08 9.87 13.47
CA ASP A 340 40.85 9.31 14.80
C ASP A 340 42.11 9.48 15.64
N THR A 341 42.16 10.57 16.39
CA THR A 341 43.21 10.87 17.37
C THR A 341 42.70 10.67 18.80
N ARG A 342 41.68 9.82 18.98
CA ARG A 342 41.15 9.52 20.31
C ARG A 342 42.22 8.87 21.18
N THR A 343 42.29 9.27 22.45
CA THR A 343 43.17 8.66 23.46
C THR A 343 42.74 7.22 23.77
N ALA A 344 43.57 6.49 24.51
CA ALA A 344 43.23 5.15 24.97
C ALA A 344 41.96 5.16 25.85
N GLU A 345 41.79 6.21 26.65
CA GLU A 345 40.63 6.43 27.50
C GLU A 345 39.37 6.71 26.68
N GLU A 346 39.43 7.59 25.68
CA GLU A 346 38.30 7.87 24.79
C GLU A 346 37.85 6.61 24.02
N LYS A 347 38.81 5.81 23.53
CA LYS A 347 38.51 4.53 22.85
C LYS A 347 37.90 3.51 23.82
N LYS A 348 38.37 3.47 25.06
CA LYS A 348 37.80 2.62 26.11
C LYS A 348 36.37 3.05 26.46
N GLN A 349 36.10 4.35 26.55
CA GLN A 349 34.75 4.88 26.77
C GLN A 349 33.81 4.50 25.62
N ASP A 350 34.23 4.65 24.35
CA ASP A 350 33.46 4.24 23.17
C ASP A 350 33.18 2.73 23.17
N ALA A 351 34.18 1.90 23.50
CA ALA A 351 34.00 0.45 23.62
C ALA A 351 33.01 0.08 24.74
N ASN A 352 33.10 0.76 25.89
CA ASN A 352 32.18 0.57 27.01
C ASN A 352 30.76 1.01 26.63
N GLN A 353 30.60 2.10 25.88
CA GLN A 353 29.32 2.55 25.35
C GLN A 353 28.72 1.51 24.40
N LYS A 354 29.53 0.91 23.51
CA LYS A 354 29.07 -0.20 22.65
C LYS A 354 28.61 -1.42 23.45
N ILE A 355 29.33 -1.80 24.51
CA ILE A 355 28.92 -2.91 25.40
C ILE A 355 27.58 -2.60 26.07
N PHE A 356 27.40 -1.36 26.54
CA PHE A 356 26.15 -0.89 27.12
C PHE A 356 25.00 -0.96 26.11
N ASP A 357 25.17 -0.38 24.93
CA ASP A 357 24.15 -0.33 23.88
C ASP A 357 23.76 -1.74 23.40
N ALA A 358 24.74 -2.63 23.19
CA ALA A 358 24.49 -4.03 22.84
C ALA A 358 23.69 -4.77 23.92
N ARG A 359 24.00 -4.55 25.21
CA ARG A 359 23.28 -5.18 26.32
C ARG A 359 21.79 -4.82 26.35
N PHE A 360 21.44 -3.63 25.89
CA PHE A 360 20.06 -3.15 25.83
C PHE A 360 19.43 -3.26 24.43
N GLY A 361 20.02 -4.05 23.54
CA GLY A 361 19.44 -4.42 22.26
C GLY A 361 19.50 -3.32 21.19
N LYS A 362 20.35 -2.31 21.36
CA LYS A 362 20.63 -1.34 20.30
C LYS A 362 21.66 -1.91 19.32
N ASN A 363 21.53 -1.50 18.06
CA ASN A 363 22.57 -1.78 17.07
C ASN A 363 23.83 -0.98 17.44
N THR A 364 24.99 -1.60 17.29
CA THR A 364 26.29 -0.98 17.60
C THR A 364 27.18 -0.80 16.38
N GLU A 365 26.88 -1.51 15.30
CA GLU A 365 27.67 -1.48 14.08
C GLU A 365 26.88 -0.80 12.94
N PRO A 366 27.52 0.09 12.17
CA PRO A 366 26.87 0.76 11.06
C PRO A 366 26.69 -0.22 9.90
N ILE A 367 25.45 -0.34 9.41
CA ILE A 367 25.12 -1.18 8.26
C ILE A 367 24.53 -0.27 7.18
N SER A 368 25.08 -0.40 5.98
CA SER A 368 24.53 0.20 4.77
C SER A 368 24.59 -0.80 3.64
N ALA A 369 23.53 -0.85 2.84
CA ALA A 369 23.44 -1.78 1.72
C ALA A 369 22.69 -1.12 0.56
N MET A 370 23.24 -1.24 -0.64
CA MET A 370 22.53 -0.86 -1.85
C MET A 370 21.51 -1.96 -2.18
N VAL A 371 20.23 -1.60 -2.20
CA VAL A 371 19.16 -2.51 -2.59
C VAL A 371 18.75 -2.16 -4.02
N ALA A 372 19.05 -3.04 -4.96
CA ALA A 372 18.66 -2.89 -6.35
C ALA A 372 17.34 -3.61 -6.63
N PHE A 373 16.50 -2.98 -7.44
CA PHE A 373 15.20 -3.49 -7.87
C PHE A 373 15.14 -3.53 -9.39
N LYS A 374 14.62 -4.63 -9.92
CA LYS A 374 14.28 -4.79 -11.33
C LYS A 374 12.77 -4.79 -11.46
N VAL A 375 12.24 -3.89 -12.28
CA VAL A 375 10.81 -3.89 -12.58
C VAL A 375 10.50 -5.06 -13.49
N VAL A 376 9.74 -6.03 -12.96
CA VAL A 376 9.34 -7.26 -13.68
C VAL A 376 7.88 -7.24 -14.09
N GLY A 377 7.10 -6.26 -13.61
CA GLY A 377 5.68 -6.15 -13.88
C GLY A 377 5.13 -4.76 -13.60
N ILE A 378 3.93 -4.51 -14.12
CA ILE A 378 3.22 -3.24 -13.95
C ILE A 378 1.79 -3.53 -13.49
N SER A 379 1.43 -3.03 -12.31
CA SER A 379 0.07 -3.06 -11.81
C SER A 379 -0.69 -1.78 -12.23
N PRO A 380 -2.04 -1.80 -12.21
CA PRO A 380 -2.83 -0.58 -12.42
C PRO A 380 -2.39 0.54 -11.48
N ALA A 381 -2.62 1.79 -11.89
CA ALA A 381 -2.31 2.95 -11.04
C ALA A 381 -3.06 2.85 -9.70
N VAL A 382 -2.39 3.24 -8.62
CA VAL A 382 -3.07 3.36 -7.32
C VAL A 382 -3.94 4.60 -7.38
N ASN A 383 -5.23 4.46 -7.12
CA ASN A 383 -6.08 5.62 -6.89
C ASN A 383 -5.89 6.08 -5.45
N ASP A 384 -5.50 7.33 -5.24
CA ASP A 384 -5.27 8.00 -3.94
C ASP A 384 -6.49 8.00 -2.97
N SER A 385 -7.58 7.29 -3.30
CA SER A 385 -8.78 7.19 -2.49
C SER A 385 -8.63 6.32 -1.24
N VAL A 386 -7.55 5.52 -1.10
CA VAL A 386 -7.33 4.70 0.11
C VAL A 386 -6.82 5.55 1.29
N THR A 387 -6.22 6.71 1.01
CA THR A 387 -5.88 7.73 2.02
C THR A 387 -7.02 8.71 2.34
N ASP A 388 -8.17 8.59 1.67
CA ASP A 388 -9.31 9.53 1.81
C ASP A 388 -10.56 8.89 2.47
N LEU A 389 -10.37 7.83 3.26
CA LEU A 389 -11.42 7.28 4.14
C LEU A 389 -11.66 8.14 5.40
N SER A 390 -10.80 9.13 5.64
CA SER A 390 -10.88 10.08 6.76
C SER A 390 -11.54 11.43 6.42
N GLN A 391 -12.02 11.65 5.18
CA GLN A 391 -12.83 12.83 4.86
C GLN A 391 -14.33 12.48 4.77
N PRO A 392 -15.13 12.81 5.80
CA PRO A 392 -16.57 12.82 5.67
C PRO A 392 -16.96 13.99 4.76
N GLY A 393 -17.20 13.73 3.47
CA GLY A 393 -17.65 14.77 2.55
C GLY A 393 -17.74 14.43 1.07
N LYS A 394 -17.03 13.41 0.57
CA LYS A 394 -17.14 13.00 -0.85
C LYS A 394 -18.09 11.81 -1.04
N LYS A 395 -19.36 11.96 -0.61
CA LYS A 395 -20.43 11.01 -0.94
C LYS A 395 -21.27 11.40 -2.15
N GLU A 396 -20.90 12.45 -2.89
CA GLU A 396 -21.61 12.85 -4.10
C GLU A 396 -20.66 13.10 -5.29
N ARG A 397 -20.24 12.03 -5.95
CA ARG A 397 -19.83 12.08 -7.37
C ARG A 397 -20.50 10.95 -8.14
N SER A 398 -21.82 11.00 -8.25
CA SER A 398 -22.57 10.15 -9.17
C SER A 398 -23.55 11.01 -9.96
N ARG A 399 -23.06 11.67 -11.03
CA ARG A 399 -23.96 12.38 -11.95
C ARG A 399 -23.70 12.10 -13.43
N SER A 400 -22.63 11.39 -13.82
CA SER A 400 -22.40 11.00 -15.22
C SER A 400 -22.28 9.48 -15.40
N PHE A 401 -22.72 8.99 -16.56
CA PHE A 401 -22.54 7.59 -16.97
C PHE A 401 -21.06 7.21 -17.05
N ASP A 402 -20.19 8.16 -17.42
CA ASP A 402 -18.75 7.96 -17.46
C ASP A 402 -18.16 7.75 -16.07
N ASP A 403 -18.63 8.46 -15.03
CA ASP A 403 -18.19 8.23 -13.64
C ASP A 403 -18.60 6.84 -13.15
N ILE A 404 -19.83 6.42 -13.47
CA ILE A 404 -20.33 5.08 -13.13
C ILE A 404 -19.49 4.01 -13.84
N VAL A 405 -19.17 4.18 -15.13
CA VAL A 405 -18.35 3.24 -15.89
C VAL A 405 -16.90 3.24 -15.39
N ASN A 406 -16.33 4.38 -15.03
CA ASN A 406 -14.97 4.49 -14.50
C ASN A 406 -14.85 3.88 -13.10
N ASP A 407 -15.83 4.08 -12.22
CA ASP A 407 -15.90 3.41 -10.93
C ASP A 407 -16.12 1.90 -11.10
N LEU A 408 -16.93 1.50 -12.08
CA LEU A 408 -17.21 0.09 -12.37
C LEU A 408 -16.01 -0.66 -12.96
N LEU A 409 -15.18 0.03 -13.76
CA LEU A 409 -13.92 -0.47 -14.31
C LEU A 409 -12.74 -0.29 -13.36
N ARG A 410 -12.96 0.20 -12.15
CA ARG A 410 -11.91 0.38 -11.15
C ARG A 410 -11.32 -0.97 -10.79
N VAL A 411 -10.03 -1.12 -11.08
CA VAL A 411 -9.21 -2.24 -10.62
C VAL A 411 -8.45 -1.72 -9.42
N ASP A 412 -8.77 -2.19 -8.23
CA ASP A 412 -7.92 -1.91 -7.08
C ASP A 412 -6.54 -2.49 -7.38
N SER A 413 -5.50 -1.68 -7.26
CA SER A 413 -4.14 -2.07 -7.58
C SER A 413 -3.60 -3.01 -6.50
N ILE A 414 -2.80 -4.00 -6.88
CA ILE A 414 -1.96 -4.76 -5.95
C ILE A 414 -0.79 -3.92 -5.40
N GLY A 415 -0.60 -2.68 -5.88
CA GLY A 415 0.43 -1.77 -5.41
C GLY A 415 1.83 -2.26 -5.79
N GLN A 416 2.76 -2.16 -4.83
CA GLN A 416 4.15 -2.60 -4.95
C GLN A 416 4.32 -4.03 -4.41
N VAL A 417 4.67 -4.98 -5.26
CA VAL A 417 4.69 -6.41 -4.90
C VAL A 417 5.89 -7.12 -5.50
N ILE A 418 6.54 -7.96 -4.71
CA ILE A 418 7.52 -8.95 -5.15
C ILE A 418 6.78 -10.28 -5.37
N PRO A 419 6.73 -10.80 -6.61
CA PRO A 419 6.10 -12.10 -6.87
C PRO A 419 6.83 -13.21 -6.11
N GLN A 420 6.09 -14.01 -5.35
CA GLN A 420 6.67 -15.03 -4.47
C GLN A 420 7.49 -16.07 -5.24
N SER A 421 7.05 -16.50 -6.42
CA SER A 421 7.81 -17.46 -7.25
C SER A 421 9.14 -16.90 -7.77
N LEU A 422 9.27 -15.58 -7.89
CA LEU A 422 10.52 -14.93 -8.27
C LEU A 422 11.42 -14.76 -7.04
N TYR A 423 10.83 -14.34 -5.92
CA TYR A 423 11.54 -14.20 -4.64
C TYR A 423 12.14 -15.52 -4.17
N ASP A 424 11.38 -16.62 -4.25
CA ASP A 424 11.84 -17.93 -3.79
C ASP A 424 13.00 -18.51 -4.61
N ARG A 425 13.20 -18.00 -5.84
CA ARG A 425 14.33 -18.37 -6.70
C ARG A 425 15.62 -17.61 -6.40
N LEU A 426 15.58 -16.55 -5.59
CA LEU A 426 16.77 -15.77 -5.26
C LEU A 426 17.79 -16.61 -4.46
N PRO A 427 19.04 -16.73 -4.93
CA PRO A 427 20.06 -17.53 -4.23
C PRO A 427 20.48 -16.89 -2.91
N ASN A 428 20.39 -15.56 -2.80
CA ASN A 428 20.78 -14.77 -1.64
C ASN A 428 19.57 -14.21 -0.86
N LYS A 429 18.38 -14.83 -0.96
CA LYS A 429 17.17 -14.31 -0.30
C LYS A 429 17.34 -14.02 1.19
N TYR A 430 18.15 -14.82 1.88
CA TYR A 430 18.45 -14.65 3.30
C TYR A 430 19.26 -13.40 3.62
N ALA A 431 20.03 -12.86 2.67
CA ALA A 431 20.76 -11.60 2.87
C ALA A 431 19.81 -10.40 3.02
N TYR A 432 18.57 -10.52 2.53
CA TYR A 432 17.55 -9.49 2.70
C TYR A 432 16.84 -9.58 4.05
N ALA A 433 17.00 -10.65 4.83
CA ALA A 433 16.37 -10.78 6.15
C ALA A 433 16.93 -9.79 7.17
N ASP A 434 18.20 -9.38 7.02
CA ASP A 434 18.83 -8.35 7.86
C ASP A 434 18.42 -6.92 7.45
N ILE A 435 17.76 -6.77 6.29
CA ILE A 435 17.32 -5.48 5.74
C ILE A 435 15.82 -5.31 5.96
N PHE A 436 15.05 -6.36 5.66
CA PHE A 436 13.59 -6.38 5.70
C PHE A 436 13.12 -7.42 6.71
N SER A 437 12.34 -6.97 7.69
CA SER A 437 11.76 -7.84 8.71
C SER A 437 10.26 -8.01 8.53
N TYR A 438 9.81 -9.23 8.80
CA TYR A 438 8.42 -9.60 9.01
C TYR A 438 8.10 -9.53 10.51
N THR A 439 8.16 -8.33 11.09
CA THR A 439 7.84 -8.13 12.51
C THR A 439 6.49 -7.42 12.62
N PRO A 440 5.43 -8.08 13.13
CA PRO A 440 4.15 -7.42 13.39
C PRO A 440 4.34 -6.21 14.31
N THR A 441 3.65 -5.10 14.04
CA THR A 441 3.73 -3.93 14.94
C THR A 441 2.85 -4.11 16.17
N TYR A 442 1.86 -4.99 16.06
CA TYR A 442 0.79 -5.24 17.03
C TYR A 442 -0.07 -4.02 17.34
N MET A 443 0.08 -2.92 16.58
CA MET A 443 -0.62 -1.66 16.82
C MET A 443 -2.13 -1.80 16.63
N PHE A 444 -2.52 -2.64 15.68
CA PHE A 444 -3.91 -2.94 15.33
C PHE A 444 -4.33 -4.35 15.80
N GLY A 445 -3.54 -4.97 16.68
CA GLY A 445 -3.72 -6.35 17.16
C GLY A 445 -2.78 -7.35 16.50
N ASN A 446 -2.98 -8.64 16.77
CA ASN A 446 -2.20 -9.72 16.13
C ASN A 446 -2.37 -9.73 14.60
N GLU A 447 -1.31 -10.14 13.90
CA GLU A 447 -1.26 -10.35 12.44
C GLU A 447 -1.54 -9.10 11.58
N ASP A 448 -1.13 -7.92 12.05
CA ASP A 448 -1.18 -6.68 11.25
C ASP A 448 -0.19 -6.63 10.07
N SER A 449 0.49 -7.75 9.78
CA SER A 449 1.48 -7.93 8.71
C SER A 449 1.12 -9.05 7.72
N VAL A 450 -0.12 -9.54 7.76
CA VAL A 450 -0.65 -10.50 6.77
C VAL A 450 -2.00 -10.04 6.24
N LEU A 451 -2.21 -10.20 4.93
CA LEU A 451 -3.53 -10.08 4.31
C LEU A 451 -3.88 -11.39 3.61
N TYR A 452 -5.05 -11.96 3.93
CA TYR A 452 -5.53 -13.18 3.28
C TYR A 452 -6.46 -12.83 2.12
N PHE A 453 -6.52 -13.73 1.15
CA PHE A 453 -7.48 -13.65 0.06
C PHE A 453 -8.14 -15.01 -0.13
N VAL A 454 -9.45 -15.00 -0.37
CA VAL A 454 -10.24 -16.20 -0.66
C VAL A 454 -10.89 -16.02 -2.01
N GLU A 455 -10.70 -16.98 -2.91
CA GLU A 455 -11.34 -16.98 -4.22
C GLU A 455 -12.53 -17.93 -4.25
N PHE A 456 -13.61 -17.49 -4.89
CA PHE A 456 -14.85 -18.23 -5.05
C PHE A 456 -15.15 -18.51 -6.51
N ALA A 457 -15.88 -19.60 -6.76
CA ALA A 457 -16.33 -19.94 -8.12
C ALA A 457 -17.35 -18.95 -8.68
N THR A 458 -18.14 -18.29 -7.82
CA THR A 458 -19.21 -17.37 -8.25
C THR A 458 -19.26 -16.08 -7.41
N ALA A 459 -19.76 -15.00 -8.01
CA ALA A 459 -20.00 -13.73 -7.32
C ALA A 459 -20.97 -13.90 -6.14
N LYS A 460 -21.98 -14.75 -6.32
CA LYS A 460 -23.01 -15.03 -5.31
C LYS A 460 -22.40 -15.68 -4.08
N ASP A 461 -21.50 -16.64 -4.27
CA ASP A 461 -20.83 -17.31 -3.16
C ASP A 461 -19.88 -16.37 -2.42
N ALA A 462 -19.12 -15.55 -3.15
CA ALA A 462 -18.26 -14.52 -2.57
C ALA A 462 -19.07 -13.50 -1.73
N GLN A 463 -20.18 -13.00 -2.29
CA GLN A 463 -21.04 -12.05 -1.57
C GLN A 463 -21.67 -12.71 -0.35
N LYS A 464 -22.15 -13.95 -0.47
CA LYS A 464 -22.72 -14.71 0.66
C LYS A 464 -21.67 -14.93 1.75
N PHE A 465 -20.42 -15.23 1.40
CA PHE A 465 -19.32 -15.34 2.37
C PHE A 465 -19.08 -14.00 3.08
N ILE A 466 -19.07 -12.88 2.35
CA ILE A 466 -18.96 -11.54 2.95
C ILE A 466 -20.14 -11.30 3.90
N ASP A 467 -21.38 -11.45 3.43
CA ASP A 467 -22.59 -11.17 4.20
C ASP A 467 -22.74 -12.06 5.45
N GLU A 468 -22.22 -13.29 5.41
CA GLU A 468 -22.35 -14.26 6.50
C GLU A 468 -21.12 -14.37 7.42
N GLN A 469 -19.91 -14.03 6.95
CA GLN A 469 -18.66 -14.19 7.70
C GLN A 469 -17.90 -12.87 7.96
N SER A 470 -18.10 -11.82 7.16
CA SER A 470 -17.51 -10.49 7.36
C SER A 470 -18.23 -9.72 8.44
N CYS A 471 -17.58 -8.81 9.15
CA CYS A 471 -18.28 -7.76 9.88
C CYS A 471 -17.89 -6.39 9.41
N GLU A 472 -18.73 -5.42 9.75
CA GLU A 472 -18.39 -4.01 9.65
C GLU A 472 -17.94 -3.50 11.02
N THR A 473 -16.72 -3.01 11.07
CA THR A 473 -16.21 -2.29 12.23
C THR A 473 -17.00 -1.00 12.40
N GLN A 474 -17.64 -0.85 13.56
CA GLN A 474 -18.35 0.35 13.96
C GLN A 474 -17.39 1.38 14.60
N TYR A 475 -17.83 2.63 14.71
CA TYR A 475 -17.07 3.69 15.40
C TYR A 475 -16.77 3.39 16.88
N ASP A 476 -17.57 2.53 17.51
CA ASP A 476 -17.37 2.05 18.89
C ASP A 476 -16.36 0.89 18.97
N GLY A 477 -15.71 0.55 17.85
CA GLY A 477 -14.75 -0.53 17.73
C GLY A 477 -15.33 -1.93 17.70
N THR A 478 -16.65 -2.07 17.78
CA THR A 478 -17.30 -3.38 17.70
C THR A 478 -17.45 -3.84 16.26
N CYS A 479 -17.16 -5.11 16.03
CA CYS A 479 -17.38 -5.81 14.78
C CYS A 479 -18.84 -6.30 14.76
N LYS A 480 -19.69 -5.72 13.90
CA LYS A 480 -21.11 -6.11 13.75
C LYS A 480 -21.35 -6.81 12.41
N PRO A 481 -22.06 -7.96 12.38
CA PRO A 481 -22.62 -8.71 13.51
C PRO A 481 -21.55 -9.29 14.46
N SER A 482 -21.87 -9.33 15.76
CA SER A 482 -20.95 -9.82 16.80
C SER A 482 -20.63 -11.31 16.64
N GLY A 483 -19.42 -11.71 17.04
CA GLY A 483 -18.94 -13.09 16.94
C GLY A 483 -18.27 -13.45 15.61
N ARG A 484 -18.20 -12.50 14.66
CA ARG A 484 -17.37 -12.61 13.45
C ARG A 484 -15.94 -12.14 13.76
N LEU A 485 -14.97 -12.74 13.09
CA LEU A 485 -13.53 -12.54 13.39
C LEU A 485 -12.81 -11.66 12.37
N TYR A 486 -13.42 -11.44 11.20
CA TYR A 486 -12.75 -10.87 10.05
C TYR A 486 -13.60 -9.80 9.39
N THR A 487 -12.95 -8.79 8.83
CA THR A 487 -13.52 -7.94 7.79
C THR A 487 -13.17 -8.57 6.45
N ALA A 488 -14.15 -8.63 5.57
CA ALA A 488 -14.00 -9.21 4.24
C ALA A 488 -14.66 -8.32 3.20
N HIS A 489 -13.93 -8.04 2.13
CA HIS A 489 -14.37 -7.17 1.04
C HIS A 489 -13.96 -7.77 -0.30
N LEU A 490 -14.71 -7.50 -1.37
CA LEU A 490 -14.27 -7.86 -2.72
C LEU A 490 -12.97 -7.12 -3.04
N ALA A 491 -12.00 -7.85 -3.59
CA ALA A 491 -10.69 -7.33 -3.95
C ALA A 491 -10.54 -7.28 -5.47
N PHE A 492 -9.76 -6.29 -5.95
CA PHE A 492 -9.31 -6.15 -7.34
C PHE A 492 -10.42 -5.96 -8.39
N SER A 493 -11.71 -5.94 -8.02
CA SER A 493 -12.79 -5.78 -8.97
C SER A 493 -14.16 -5.44 -8.39
N ASN A 494 -14.93 -4.65 -9.14
CA ASN A 494 -16.38 -4.50 -9.03
C ASN A 494 -17.14 -5.54 -9.90
N SER A 495 -16.55 -6.71 -10.15
CA SER A 495 -17.07 -7.74 -11.06
C SER A 495 -18.48 -8.21 -10.72
N SER A 496 -18.82 -8.24 -9.43
CA SER A 496 -20.17 -8.51 -8.92
C SER A 496 -21.15 -7.41 -9.32
N ALA A 497 -20.79 -6.14 -9.09
CA ALA A 497 -21.62 -4.99 -9.47
C ALA A 497 -21.84 -4.92 -11.00
N ILE A 498 -20.84 -5.28 -11.80
CA ILE A 498 -20.96 -5.40 -13.25
C ILE A 498 -22.02 -6.44 -13.64
N ASP A 499 -21.96 -7.62 -13.02
CA ASP A 499 -22.85 -8.74 -13.34
C ASP A 499 -24.31 -8.41 -12.93
N ASP A 500 -24.50 -7.70 -11.80
CA ASP A 500 -25.81 -7.22 -11.35
C ASP A 500 -26.39 -6.11 -12.24
N ILE A 501 -25.60 -5.09 -12.61
CA ILE A 501 -26.02 -4.03 -13.54
C ILE A 501 -26.43 -4.65 -14.87
N ARG A 502 -25.66 -5.61 -15.39
CA ARG A 502 -26.01 -6.32 -16.64
C ARG A 502 -27.37 -7.00 -16.54
N LYS A 503 -27.63 -7.71 -15.44
CA LYS A 503 -28.91 -8.40 -15.23
C LYS A 503 -30.06 -7.41 -15.16
N GLN A 504 -29.87 -6.28 -14.48
CA GLN A 504 -30.88 -5.24 -14.35
C GLN A 504 -31.16 -4.53 -15.68
N VAL A 505 -30.12 -4.13 -16.41
CA VAL A 505 -30.24 -3.48 -17.73
C VAL A 505 -30.91 -4.41 -18.74
N ARG A 506 -30.53 -5.69 -18.77
CA ARG A 506 -31.16 -6.67 -19.67
C ARG A 506 -32.66 -6.82 -19.37
N THR A 507 -33.03 -6.81 -18.10
CA THR A 507 -34.41 -6.89 -17.65
C THR A 507 -35.19 -5.63 -18.05
N TRP A 508 -34.63 -4.44 -17.78
CA TRP A 508 -35.26 -3.16 -18.13
C TRP A 508 -35.43 -2.97 -19.64
N MET A 509 -34.41 -3.30 -20.43
CA MET A 509 -34.48 -3.26 -21.90
C MET A 509 -35.53 -4.22 -22.46
N SER A 510 -35.71 -5.38 -21.83
CA SER A 510 -36.77 -6.33 -22.22
C SER A 510 -38.16 -5.74 -21.98
N TYR A 511 -38.37 -5.07 -20.84
CA TYR A 511 -39.62 -4.36 -20.55
C TYR A 511 -39.85 -3.15 -21.46
N ALA A 512 -38.83 -2.34 -21.72
CA ALA A 512 -38.92 -1.18 -22.60
C ALA A 512 -39.26 -1.57 -24.04
N MET A 513 -38.67 -2.64 -24.56
CA MET A 513 -39.03 -3.18 -25.88
C MET A 513 -40.46 -3.75 -25.92
N LEU A 514 -40.91 -4.40 -24.85
CA LEU A 514 -42.30 -4.86 -24.73
C LEU A 514 -43.29 -3.70 -24.75
N VAL A 515 -43.01 -2.63 -24.02
CA VAL A 515 -43.86 -1.42 -23.98
C VAL A 515 -43.94 -0.75 -25.34
N VAL A 516 -42.83 -0.64 -26.07
CA VAL A 516 -42.81 -0.08 -27.43
C VAL A 516 -43.43 -1.00 -28.48
N ALA A 517 -43.43 -2.32 -28.27
CA ALA A 517 -44.14 -3.25 -29.15
C ALA A 517 -45.67 -3.26 -28.93
N ILE A 518 -46.12 -2.81 -27.75
CA ILE A 518 -47.55 -2.73 -27.38
C ILE A 518 -48.15 -1.34 -27.69
N LEU A 519 -47.33 -0.28 -27.70
CA LEU A 519 -47.68 1.09 -28.11
C LEU A 519 -47.63 1.25 -29.64
#